data_AF-U9V6L2-F1
#
_entry.id   AF-U9V6L2-F1
#
_cell.length_a   1.000
_cell.length_b   1.000
_cell.length_c   1.000
_cell.angle_alpha   90.00
_cell.angle_beta   90.00
_cell.angle_gamma   90.00
#
_symmetry.space_group_name_H-M   'P 1'
#
loop_
_entity.id
_entity.type
_entity.pdbx_description
1 polymer ?
#
loop_
_entity_poly.entity_id
_entity_poly.type
_entity_poly.pdbx_seq_one_letter_code
_entity_poly.pdbx_strand_id
1 'polypeptide(L)'
;MNVTKSDNFLLPQLKLNNMVSELQKGLINDMYWLLKESNNHDAIINIGEAPNVKSFKAHTSILSARSLYFRAILSNGYLNKRNSLIEITQSNIQPEVFEVILK
;
A
#
# COMPACT_ATOMS: atom_id res chain seq x y z
N MET A 1 8.78 32.56 42.19
CA MET A 1 9.31 31.87 40.99
C MET A 1 8.11 31.62 40.09
N ASN A 2 7.88 32.49 39.11
CA ASN A 2 6.67 32.44 38.27
C ASN A 2 6.89 31.41 37.17
N VAL A 3 6.38 30.20 37.37
CA VAL A 3 6.24 29.22 36.27
C VAL A 3 5.19 29.81 35.33
N THR A 4 5.65 30.29 34.18
CA THR A 4 4.80 30.93 33.17
C THR A 4 3.83 29.91 32.59
N LYS A 5 2.61 30.36 32.31
CA LYS A 5 1.48 29.58 31.75
C LYS A 5 1.83 28.78 30.47
N SER A 6 2.97 29.07 29.83
CA SER A 6 3.54 28.34 28.69
C SER A 6 3.98 26.93 29.03
N ASP A 7 4.59 26.70 30.20
CA ASP A 7 5.30 25.46 30.50
C ASP A 7 4.33 24.31 30.79
N ASN A 8 3.12 24.64 31.28
CA ASN A 8 2.05 23.67 31.52
C ASN A 8 1.34 23.19 30.24
N PHE A 9 1.48 23.90 29.11
CA PHE A 9 0.90 23.50 27.82
C PHE A 9 1.82 22.62 26.98
N LEU A 10 3.13 22.64 27.25
CA LEU A 10 4.13 21.91 26.47
C LEU A 10 4.16 20.41 26.78
N LEU A 11 3.91 20.01 28.04
CA LEU A 11 3.92 18.60 28.46
C LEU A 11 2.79 17.77 27.81
N PRO A 12 1.53 18.24 27.75
CA PRO A 12 0.47 17.55 27.01
C PRO A 12 0.74 17.46 25.51
N GLN A 13 1.29 18.52 24.90
CA GLN A 13 1.65 18.52 23.48
C GLN A 13 2.78 17.54 23.16
N LEU A 14 3.83 17.51 23.98
CA LEU A 14 4.93 16.55 23.83
C LEU A 14 4.44 15.11 23.94
N LYS A 15 3.57 14.83 24.91
CA LYS A 15 2.95 13.50 25.06
C LYS A 15 2.12 13.13 23.82
N LEU A 16 1.32 14.06 23.29
CA LEU A 16 0.54 13.85 22.08
C LEU A 16 1.44 13.59 20.86
N ASN A 17 2.49 14.38 20.68
CA ASN A 17 3.43 14.21 19.57
C ASN A 17 4.14 12.85 19.62
N ASN A 18 4.53 12.39 20.82
CA ASN A 18 5.11 11.06 21.00
C ASN A 18 4.11 9.95 20.64
N MET A 19 2.86 10.07 21.07
CA MET A 19 1.82 9.10 20.70
C MET A 19 1.59 9.05 19.18
N VAL A 20 1.54 10.22 18.52
CA VAL A 20 1.42 10.30 17.06
C VAL A 20 2.63 9.66 16.37
N SER A 21 3.85 9.91 16.86
CA SER A 21 5.08 9.28 16.34
C SER A 21 5.03 7.75 16.43
N GLU A 22 4.62 7.20 17.57
CA GLU A 22 4.56 5.74 17.74
C GLU A 22 3.49 5.11 16.84
N LEU A 23 2.33 5.77 16.70
CA LEU A 23 1.29 5.34 15.76
C LEU A 23 1.77 5.39 14.31
N GLN A 24 2.49 6.44 13.92
CA GLN A 24 3.06 6.57 12.58
C GLN A 24 4.07 5.46 12.29
N LYS A 25 4.97 5.17 13.23
CA LYS A 25 5.95 4.07 13.09
C LYS A 25 5.28 2.71 12.93
N GLY A 26 4.28 2.43 13.79
CA GLY A 26 3.50 1.20 13.70
C GLY A 26 2.83 1.05 12.33
N LEU A 27 2.12 2.09 11.89
CA LEU A 27 1.44 2.08 10.59
C LEU A 27 2.40 1.88 9.41
N ILE A 28 3.55 2.55 9.42
CA ILE A 28 4.57 2.39 8.37
C ILE A 28 5.05 0.94 8.33
N ASN A 29 5.32 0.33 9.49
CA ASN A 29 5.75 -1.06 9.56
C ASN A 29 4.66 -2.02 9.07
N ASP A 30 3.41 -1.81 9.46
CA ASP A 30 2.28 -2.66 9.02
C ASP A 30 2.07 -2.56 7.50
N MET A 31 2.15 -1.34 6.94
CA MET A 31 2.08 -1.12 5.49
C MET A 31 3.26 -1.76 4.75
N TYR A 32 4.46 -1.72 5.33
CA TYR A 32 5.64 -2.40 4.77
C TYR A 32 5.40 -3.90 4.67
N TRP A 33 4.88 -4.54 5.73
CA TRP A 33 4.60 -5.98 5.71
C TRP A 33 3.48 -6.34 4.74
N LEU A 34 2.43 -5.52 4.63
CA LEU A 34 1.38 -5.70 3.63
C LEU A 34 1.91 -5.59 2.19
N LEU A 35 2.87 -4.69 1.94
CA LEU A 35 3.51 -4.57 0.63
C LEU A 35 4.44 -5.75 0.35
N LYS A 36 5.16 -6.22 1.37
CA LYS A 36 6.22 -7.24 1.23
C LYS A 36 5.66 -8.66 1.10
N GLU A 37 4.66 -8.99 1.89
CA GLU A 37 4.05 -10.31 1.95
C GLU A 37 2.78 -10.36 1.10
N SER A 38 2.48 -11.52 0.52
CA SER A 38 1.26 -11.70 -0.32
C SER A 38 0.18 -12.54 0.36
N ASN A 39 0.26 -12.68 1.69
CA ASN A 39 -0.74 -13.37 2.49
C ASN A 39 -2.07 -12.61 2.40
N ASN A 40 -3.17 -13.34 2.22
CA ASN A 40 -4.52 -12.76 2.05
C ASN A 40 -4.62 -11.75 0.89
N HIS A 41 -3.79 -11.90 -0.15
CA HIS A 41 -3.93 -11.11 -1.38
C HIS A 41 -5.34 -11.28 -1.97
N ASP A 42 -5.86 -10.19 -2.51
CA ASP A 42 -7.16 -10.12 -3.19
C ASP A 42 -7.01 -9.81 -4.68
N ALA A 43 -5.78 -9.65 -5.18
CA ALA A 43 -5.48 -9.44 -6.59
C ALA A 43 -4.31 -10.29 -7.12
N ILE A 44 -4.44 -10.68 -8.38
CA ILE A 44 -3.37 -11.27 -9.20
C ILE A 44 -3.16 -10.34 -10.40
N ILE A 45 -1.91 -9.92 -10.60
CA ILE A 45 -1.49 -9.06 -11.70
C ILE A 45 -0.60 -9.87 -12.64
N ASN A 46 -1.06 -10.08 -13.87
CA ASN A 46 -0.31 -10.76 -14.91
C ASN A 46 0.39 -9.71 -15.79
N ILE A 47 1.72 -9.76 -15.85
CA ILE A 47 2.54 -8.79 -16.56
C ILE A 47 3.31 -9.49 -17.69
N GLY A 48 3.39 -8.81 -18.84
CA GLY A 48 4.12 -9.24 -20.02
C GLY A 48 3.24 -9.93 -21.04
N GLU A 49 3.87 -10.43 -22.10
CA GLU A 49 3.25 -11.17 -23.19
C GLU A 49 3.88 -12.55 -23.32
N ALA A 50 3.12 -13.52 -23.82
CA ALA A 50 3.61 -14.87 -24.01
C ALA A 50 4.86 -14.88 -24.91
N PRO A 51 5.91 -15.66 -24.57
CA PRO A 51 5.99 -16.62 -23.47
C PRO A 51 6.43 -16.04 -22.10
N ASN A 52 6.74 -14.74 -22.03
CA ASN A 52 7.35 -14.08 -20.87
C ASN A 52 6.31 -13.40 -19.99
N VAL A 53 5.32 -14.16 -19.51
CA VAL A 53 4.30 -13.66 -18.58
C VAL A 53 4.68 -14.03 -17.15
N LYS A 54 4.59 -13.08 -16.21
CA LYS A 54 4.76 -13.31 -14.78
C LYS A 54 3.55 -12.83 -14.01
N SER A 55 3.10 -13.63 -13.05
CA SER A 55 1.99 -13.29 -12.15
C SER A 55 2.51 -12.78 -10.81
N PHE A 56 1.93 -11.68 -10.33
CA PHE A 56 2.23 -11.05 -9.06
C PHE A 56 0.99 -11.07 -8.17
N LYS A 57 1.14 -11.53 -6.93
CA LYS A 57 0.10 -11.45 -5.91
C LYS A 57 0.22 -10.13 -5.17
N ALA A 58 -0.88 -9.41 -4.99
CA ALA A 58 -0.88 -8.10 -4.36
C ALA A 58 -2.22 -7.79 -3.69
N HIS A 59 -2.23 -6.77 -2.83
CA HIS A 59 -3.46 -6.25 -2.22
C HIS A 59 -3.96 -5.02 -2.96
N THR A 60 -5.24 -5.00 -3.33
CA THR A 60 -5.86 -3.88 -4.05
C THR A 60 -5.80 -2.56 -3.28
N SER A 61 -5.87 -2.63 -1.95
CA SER A 61 -5.74 -1.48 -1.05
C SER A 61 -4.37 -0.82 -1.17
N ILE A 62 -3.29 -1.61 -1.17
CA ILE A 62 -1.92 -1.13 -1.31
C ILE A 62 -1.68 -0.56 -2.71
N LEU A 63 -2.13 -1.27 -3.76
CA LEU A 63 -2.03 -0.79 -5.14
C LEU A 63 -2.75 0.55 -5.33
N SER A 64 -3.97 0.68 -4.81
CA SER A 64 -4.78 1.90 -4.89
C SER A 64 -4.16 3.08 -4.11
N ALA A 65 -3.53 2.79 -2.98
CA ALA A 65 -2.85 3.81 -2.18
C ALA A 65 -1.58 4.33 -2.87
N ARG A 66 -0.83 3.47 -3.57
CA ARG A 66 0.47 3.81 -4.17
C ARG A 66 0.39 4.31 -5.61
N SER A 67 -0.68 4.01 -6.34
CA SER A 67 -0.76 4.32 -7.77
C SER A 67 -2.14 4.80 -8.19
N LEU A 68 -2.18 6.01 -8.76
CA LEU A 68 -3.39 6.57 -9.37
C LEU A 68 -3.93 5.70 -10.51
N TYR A 69 -3.02 5.06 -11.27
CA TYR A 69 -3.39 4.12 -12.32
C TYR A 69 -4.13 2.92 -11.73
N PHE A 70 -3.56 2.28 -10.71
CA PHE A 70 -4.21 1.13 -10.08
C PHE A 70 -5.51 1.54 -9.38
N ARG A 71 -5.53 2.70 -8.72
CA ARG A 71 -6.75 3.24 -8.11
C ARG A 71 -7.88 3.42 -9.13
N ALA A 72 -7.56 3.96 -10.31
CA ALA A 72 -8.55 4.17 -11.36
C ALA A 72 -9.09 2.83 -11.90
N ILE A 73 -8.22 1.87 -12.23
CA ILE A 73 -8.70 0.58 -12.76
C ILE A 73 -9.46 -0.23 -11.70
N LEU A 74 -9.05 -0.16 -10.42
CA LEU A 74 -9.71 -0.86 -9.30
C LEU A 74 -11.07 -0.25 -8.94
N SER A 75 -11.25 1.05 -9.17
CA SER A 75 -12.55 1.70 -9.04
C SER A 75 -13.52 1.34 -10.18
N ASN A 76 -13.01 0.76 -11.27
CA ASN A 76 -13.83 0.39 -12.41
C ASN A 76 -14.59 -0.93 -12.13
N GLY A 77 -15.92 -0.89 -12.17
CA GLY A 77 -16.77 -2.03 -11.81
C GLY A 77 -16.67 -3.25 -12.73
N TYR A 78 -15.99 -3.12 -13.87
CA TYR A 78 -15.85 -4.18 -14.89
C TYR A 78 -14.68 -5.13 -14.65
N LEU A 79 -14.02 -5.08 -13.49
CA LEU A 79 -12.93 -6.01 -13.20
C LEU A 79 -13.45 -7.44 -13.04
N ASN A 80 -12.76 -8.36 -13.70
CA ASN A 80 -13.04 -9.78 -13.59
C ASN A 80 -12.70 -10.26 -12.17
N LYS A 81 -13.73 -10.63 -11.42
CA LYS A 81 -13.60 -11.27 -10.11
C LYS A 81 -13.78 -12.77 -10.28
N ARG A 82 -12.69 -13.54 -10.21
CA ARG A 82 -12.74 -15.01 -10.19
C ARG A 82 -12.54 -15.47 -8.75
N ASN A 83 -13.52 -16.17 -8.19
CA ASN A 83 -13.44 -16.69 -6.81
C ASN A 83 -13.05 -15.59 -5.79
N SER A 84 -13.62 -14.38 -5.95
CA SER A 84 -13.31 -13.20 -5.13
C SER A 84 -11.91 -12.58 -5.31
N LEU A 85 -11.07 -13.11 -6.20
CA LEU A 85 -9.81 -12.50 -6.60
C LEU A 85 -10.00 -11.63 -7.83
N ILE A 86 -9.41 -10.43 -7.80
CA ILE A 86 -9.35 -9.50 -8.92
C ILE A 86 -8.17 -9.89 -9.82
N GLU A 87 -8.41 -10.05 -11.11
CA GLU A 87 -7.37 -10.33 -12.09
C GLU A 87 -7.12 -9.09 -12.97
N ILE A 88 -5.87 -8.63 -13.01
CA ILE A 88 -5.43 -7.51 -13.85
C ILE A 88 -4.34 -8.02 -14.79
N THR A 89 -4.46 -7.74 -16.08
CA THR A 89 -3.44 -8.13 -17.07
C THR A 89 -2.88 -6.87 -17.74
N GLN A 90 -1.55 -6.77 -17.85
CA GLN A 90 -0.88 -5.70 -18.57
C GLN A 90 0.29 -6.26 -19.38
N SER A 91 0.18 -6.17 -20.70
CA SER A 91 1.18 -6.68 -21.64
C SER A 91 2.34 -5.72 -21.88
N ASN A 92 2.13 -4.42 -21.72
CA ASN A 92 3.09 -3.37 -22.13
C ASN A 92 4.26 -3.15 -21.17
N ILE A 93 4.40 -3.96 -20.12
CA ILE A 93 5.44 -3.81 -19.10
C ILE A 93 6.19 -5.14 -19.00
N GLN A 94 7.52 -5.07 -18.93
CA GLN A 94 8.34 -6.25 -18.68
C GLN A 94 8.20 -6.70 -17.21
N PRO A 95 8.08 -8.01 -16.93
CA PRO A 95 7.98 -8.53 -15.57
C PRO A 95 9.01 -7.97 -14.58
N GLU A 96 10.26 -7.82 -14.99
CA GLU A 96 11.37 -7.35 -14.16
C GLU A 96 11.18 -5.88 -13.77
N VAL A 97 10.68 -5.06 -14.70
CA VAL A 97 10.37 -3.64 -14.45
C VAL A 97 9.21 -3.55 -13.46
N PHE A 98 8.18 -4.37 -13.63
CA PHE A 98 7.04 -4.37 -12.72
C PHE A 98 7.39 -4.84 -11.32
N GLU A 99 8.31 -5.81 -11.19
CA GLU A 99 8.80 -6.24 -9.88
C GLU A 99 9.48 -5.12 -9.10
N VAL A 100 10.18 -4.22 -9.81
CA VAL A 100 10.76 -3.00 -9.21
C VAL A 100 9.67 -2.01 -8.82
N ILE A 101 8.63 -1.84 -9.64
CA ILE A 101 7.49 -0.94 -9.34
C ILE A 101 6.71 -1.38 -8.09
N LEU A 102 6.63 -2.70 -7.84
CA LEU A 102 5.96 -3.26 -6.67
C LEU A 102 6.77 -3.16 -5.36
N LYS A 103 8.06 -2.84 -5.40
CA LYS A 103 8.91 -2.70 -4.20
C LYS A 103 9.02 -1.25 -3.77
#